data_AF-A0A941UVW7-F1
#
_entry.id   AF-A0A941UVW7-F1
#
_cell.length_a   1.000
_cell.length_b   1.000
_cell.length_c   1.000
_cell.angle_alpha   90.00
_cell.angle_beta   90.00
_cell.angle_gamma   90.00
#
_symmetry.space_group_name_H-M   'P 1'
#
loop_
_entity.id
_entity.type
_entity.pdbx_description
1 polymer ?
#
loop_
_entity_poly.entity_id
_entity_poly.type
_entity_poly.pdbx_seq_one_letter_code
_entity_poly.pdbx_strand_id
1 'polypeptide(L)'
;MKYKNQTEVVEAVQWFKEGDHPEVIRILITPEGTVGQDSIIYDAWEASIGGPLVTLVHAVETADGLMPVTAGDYIITHASGEMVPCKPEIFEQMWQPA
;
A
#
# COMPACT_ATOMS: atom_id res chain seq x y z
N MET A 1 -11.13 -0.96 -11.40
CA MET A 1 -12.19 -0.28 -12.19
C MET A 1 -11.62 1.01 -12.76
N LYS A 2 -12.22 1.58 -13.82
CA LYS A 2 -11.73 2.85 -14.38
C LYS A 2 -12.45 4.04 -13.76
N TYR A 3 -11.69 5.08 -13.48
CA TYR A 3 -12.17 6.33 -12.90
C TYR A 3 -11.59 7.51 -13.64
N LYS A 4 -12.34 8.61 -13.71
CA LYS A 4 -11.97 9.83 -14.41
C LYS A 4 -12.03 11.01 -13.44
N ASN A 5 -11.00 11.84 -13.46
CA ASN A 5 -11.03 13.17 -12.85
C ASN A 5 -11.07 14.25 -13.96
N GLN A 6 -10.80 15.50 -13.62
CA GLN A 6 -10.80 16.60 -14.59
C GLN A 6 -9.73 16.48 -15.68
N THR A 7 -8.60 15.84 -15.38
CA THR A 7 -7.39 15.86 -16.22
C THR A 7 -7.02 14.52 -16.83
N GLU A 8 -7.40 13.40 -16.21
CA GLU A 8 -6.95 12.06 -16.58
C GLU A 8 -8.00 10.97 -16.26
N VAL A 9 -7.76 9.78 -16.82
CA VAL A 9 -8.47 8.54 -16.52
C VAL A 9 -7.46 7.54 -15.95
N VAL A 10 -7.78 6.95 -14.82
CA VAL A 10 -6.94 6.02 -14.06
C VAL A 10 -7.68 4.71 -13.81
N GLU A 11 -6.96 3.66 -13.49
CA GLU A 11 -7.54 2.49 -12.84
C GLU A 11 -7.39 2.62 -11.33
N ALA A 12 -8.38 2.17 -10.57
CA ALA A 12 -8.25 2.08 -9.13
C ALA A 12 -8.99 0.87 -8.57
N VAL A 13 -8.49 0.41 -7.43
CA VAL A 13 -9.09 -0.64 -6.60
C VAL A 13 -9.10 -0.16 -5.16
N GLN A 14 -10.26 -0.21 -4.52
CA GLN A 14 -10.35 0.05 -3.09
C GLN A 14 -9.89 -1.20 -2.33
N TRP A 15 -8.92 -1.03 -1.43
CA TRP A 15 -8.28 -2.11 -0.71
C TRP A 15 -8.83 -2.22 0.72
N PHE A 16 -9.32 -3.39 1.11
CA PHE A 16 -9.81 -3.66 2.46
C PHE A 16 -9.04 -4.77 3.16
N LYS A 17 -8.51 -5.72 2.39
CA LYS A 17 -7.78 -6.88 2.89
C LYS A 17 -6.79 -7.39 1.85
N GLU A 18 -5.88 -8.24 2.32
CA GLU A 18 -4.92 -8.94 1.48
C GLU A 18 -5.59 -9.68 0.31
N GLY A 19 -5.02 -9.52 -0.87
CA GLY A 19 -5.53 -10.08 -2.11
C GLY A 19 -6.54 -9.20 -2.86
N ASP A 20 -7.06 -8.12 -2.25
CA ASP A 20 -7.91 -7.16 -2.99
C ASP A 20 -7.11 -6.45 -4.09
N HIS A 21 -5.83 -6.19 -3.83
CA HIS A 21 -4.88 -5.68 -4.82
C HIS A 21 -3.58 -6.49 -4.74
N PRO A 22 -3.04 -7.02 -5.86
CA PRO A 22 -1.89 -7.93 -5.86
C PRO A 22 -0.59 -7.26 -5.43
N GLU A 23 -0.45 -5.96 -5.69
CA GLU A 23 0.77 -5.19 -5.38
C GLU A 23 0.80 -4.64 -3.95
N VAL A 24 -0.25 -4.90 -3.16
CA VAL A 24 -0.24 -4.55 -1.73
C VAL A 24 0.39 -5.69 -0.96
N ILE A 25 1.59 -5.44 -0.43
CA ILE A 25 2.41 -6.40 0.28
C ILE A 25 2.42 -6.12 1.79
N ARG A 26 2.85 -7.10 2.57
CA ARG A 26 3.15 -6.89 3.99
C ARG A 26 4.60 -6.47 4.16
N ILE A 27 4.81 -5.47 5.00
CA ILE A 27 6.13 -4.97 5.36
C ILE A 27 6.27 -4.92 6.89
N LEU A 28 7.50 -5.01 7.37
CA LEU A 28 7.84 -4.72 8.75
C LEU A 28 8.44 -3.34 8.85
N ILE A 29 7.99 -2.56 9.82
CA ILE A 29 8.61 -1.31 10.21
C ILE A 29 9.35 -1.56 11.53
N THR A 30 10.65 -1.33 11.50
CA THR A 30 11.57 -1.41 12.64
C THR A 30 12.10 -0.01 12.96
N PRO A 31 12.64 0.25 14.17
CA PRO A 31 13.32 1.51 14.45
C PRO A 31 14.46 1.83 13.48
N GLU A 32 15.07 0.81 12.88
CA GLU A 32 16.16 0.91 11.92
C GLU A 32 15.69 1.18 10.48
N GLY A 33 14.39 1.00 10.20
CA GLY A 33 13.78 1.25 8.89
C GLY A 33 12.73 0.24 8.45
N THR A 34 12.31 0.34 7.19
CA THR A 34 11.30 -0.52 6.56
C THR A 34 11.94 -1.71 5.87
N VAL A 35 11.40 -2.90 6.11
CA VAL A 35 11.85 -4.17 5.54
C VAL A 35 10.70 -4.80 4.74
N GLY A 36 10.93 -5.03 3.44
CA GLY A 36 9.96 -5.64 2.51
C GLY A 36 9.78 -7.14 2.71
N GLN A 37 8.72 -7.70 2.11
CA GLN A 37 8.26 -9.08 2.33
C GLN A 37 9.29 -10.18 2.01
N ASP A 38 10.33 -9.89 1.21
CA ASP A 38 11.36 -10.86 0.82
C ASP A 38 12.57 -10.94 1.78
N SER A 39 12.53 -10.20 2.88
CA SER A 39 13.60 -10.20 3.87
C SER A 39 13.14 -10.83 5.18
N ILE A 40 13.22 -12.17 5.23
CA ILE A 40 13.54 -12.97 6.43
C ILE A 40 12.65 -12.67 7.65
N ILE A 41 11.43 -13.23 7.70
CA ILE A 41 10.55 -13.14 8.89
C ILE A 41 10.22 -14.53 9.45
N TYR A 42 11.22 -15.40 9.56
CA TYR A 42 11.12 -16.56 10.43
C TYR A 42 12.25 -16.64 11.47
N ASP A 43 13.45 -16.14 11.15
CA ASP A 43 14.57 -16.18 12.11
C ASP A 43 14.53 -15.05 13.17
N ALA A 44 13.77 -13.97 12.95
CA ALA A 44 13.68 -12.85 13.89
C ALA A 44 12.60 -13.03 14.98
N TRP A 45 11.60 -13.89 14.75
CA TRP A 45 10.47 -14.07 15.68
C TRP A 45 10.85 -14.87 16.93
N GLU A 46 11.71 -15.90 16.80
CA GLU A 46 12.20 -16.66 17.96
C GLU A 46 13.24 -15.89 18.79
N ALA A 47 13.91 -14.90 18.20
CA ALA A 47 14.93 -14.10 18.90
C ALA A 47 14.34 -12.95 19.73
N SER A 48 13.06 -12.60 19.57
CA SER A 48 12.51 -11.32 20.03
C SER A 48 11.38 -11.39 21.06
N ILE A 49 11.35 -12.39 21.95
CA ILE A 49 10.72 -12.20 23.27
C ILE A 49 11.58 -11.17 24.04
N GLY A 50 11.50 -9.89 23.62
CA GLY A 50 12.30 -8.78 24.12
C GLY A 50 12.91 -7.83 23.06
N GLY A 51 12.64 -8.02 21.76
CA GLY A 51 13.18 -7.15 20.70
C GLY A 51 12.39 -5.85 20.46
N PRO A 52 12.98 -4.86 19.77
CA PRO A 52 12.36 -3.55 19.52
C PRO A 52 10.99 -3.67 18.85
N LEU A 53 10.10 -2.70 19.11
CA LEU A 53 8.73 -2.66 18.56
C LEU A 53 8.75 -2.80 17.03
N VAL A 54 8.41 -3.99 16.53
CA VAL A 54 8.18 -4.23 15.11
C VAL A 54 6.69 -4.06 14.84
N THR A 55 6.34 -3.25 13.84
CA THR A 55 4.95 -3.11 13.37
C THR A 55 4.81 -3.76 12.01
N LEU A 56 3.88 -4.72 11.91
CA LEU A 56 3.45 -5.28 10.64
C LEU A 56 2.42 -4.35 10.01
N VAL A 57 2.68 -3.88 8.78
CA VAL A 57 1.73 -3.05 8.03
C VAL A 57 1.62 -3.52 6.58
N HIS A 58 0.60 -3.02 5.88
CA HIS A 58 0.45 -3.19 4.44
C HIS A 58 1.01 -1.98 3.71
N ALA A 59 1.63 -2.19 2.56
CA ALA A 59 2.19 -1.13 1.74
C ALA A 59 2.13 -1.48 0.26
N VAL A 60 2.17 -0.46 -0.59
CA VAL A 60 2.38 -0.58 -2.03
C VAL A 60 3.68 0.11 -2.41
N GLU A 61 4.41 -0.46 -3.37
CA GLU A 61 5.60 0.19 -3.92
C GLU A 61 5.19 1.31 -4.88
N THR A 62 5.70 2.51 -4.62
CA THR A 62 5.47 3.70 -5.43
C THR A 62 6.82 4.30 -5.86
N ALA A 63 6.80 5.34 -6.69
CA ALA A 63 8.00 6.08 -7.08
C ALA A 63 8.73 6.71 -5.86
N ASP A 64 8.00 6.97 -4.77
CA ASP A 64 8.52 7.52 -3.51
C ASP A 64 8.93 6.42 -2.50
N GLY A 65 8.86 5.13 -2.91
CA GLY A 65 9.18 3.97 -2.09
C GLY A 65 7.94 3.26 -1.55
N LEU A 66 8.11 2.50 -0.46
CA LEU A 66 7.02 1.73 0.15
C LEU A 66 6.07 2.65 0.91
N MET A 67 4.88 2.88 0.36
CA MET A 67 3.85 3.71 0.98
C MET A 67 2.84 2.86 1.74
N PRO A 68 2.59 3.14 3.03
CA PRO A 68 1.60 2.42 3.82
C PRO A 68 0.18 2.54 3.26
N VAL A 69 -0.57 1.44 3.36
CA VAL A 69 -1.96 1.32 2.93
C VAL A 69 -2.81 0.91 4.13
N THR A 70 -3.95 1.56 4.33
CA THR A 70 -4.96 1.16 5.31
C THR A 70 -6.23 0.68 4.64
N ALA A 71 -7.01 -0.13 5.33
CA ALA A 71 -8.30 -0.58 4.83
C ALA A 71 -9.21 0.61 4.46
N GLY A 72 -9.77 0.58 3.25
CA GLY A 72 -10.57 1.65 2.66
C GLY A 72 -9.80 2.54 1.67
N ASP A 73 -8.46 2.50 1.67
CA ASP A 73 -7.65 3.28 0.73
C ASP A 73 -7.83 2.77 -0.70
N TYR A 74 -7.78 3.67 -1.66
CA TYR A 74 -7.72 3.34 -3.08
C TYR A 74 -6.26 3.19 -3.51
N ILE A 75 -5.95 2.13 -4.24
CA ILE A 75 -4.70 2.02 -4.99
C ILE A 75 -5.00 2.51 -6.40
N ILE A 76 -4.45 3.66 -6.75
CA ILE A 76 -4.59 4.27 -8.08
C ILE A 76 -3.44 3.78 -8.95
N THR A 77 -3.74 3.36 -10.17
CA THR A 77 -2.78 3.03 -11.21
C THR A 77 -2.94 4.01 -12.37
N HIS A 78 -1.93 4.83 -12.58
CA HIS A 78 -1.87 5.78 -13.70
C HIS A 78 -1.55 5.07 -15.02
N ALA A 79 -1.78 5.74 -16.14
CA ALA A 79 -1.48 5.19 -17.47
C ALA A 79 0.02 4.87 -17.68
N SER A 80 0.91 5.47 -16.88
CA SER A 80 2.34 5.16 -16.85
C SER A 80 2.67 3.81 -16.19
N GLY A 81 1.71 3.20 -15.48
CA GLY A 81 1.94 2.06 -14.58
C GLY A 81 2.34 2.46 -13.17
N GLU A 82 2.54 3.75 -12.89
CA GLU A 82 2.81 4.25 -11.55
C GLU A 82 1.60 4.02 -10.63
N MET A 83 1.88 3.54 -9.42
CA MET A 83 0.88 3.27 -8.40
C MET A 83 1.03 4.23 -7.22
N VAL A 84 -0.10 4.73 -6.72
CA VAL A 84 -0.15 5.56 -5.52
C VAL A 84 -1.35 5.21 -4.64
N PRO A 85 -1.18 5.09 -3.32
CA PRO A 85 -2.32 4.95 -2.42
C PRO A 85 -3.00 6.32 -2.20
N CYS A 86 -4.33 6.31 -2.08
CA CYS A 86 -5.14 7.51 -1.90
C CYS A 86 -6.24 7.27 -0.85
N LYS A 87 -6.42 8.20 0.07
CA LYS A 87 -7.49 8.11 1.07
C LYS A 87 -8.86 8.21 0.42
N PRO A 88 -9.86 7.43 0.87
CA PRO A 88 -11.16 7.38 0.22
C PRO A 88 -11.84 8.76 0.17
N GLU A 89 -11.74 9.54 1.23
CA GLU A 89 -12.27 10.90 1.29
C GLU A 89 -11.67 11.85 0.24
N ILE A 90 -10.41 11.66 -0.13
CA ILE A 90 -9.75 12.43 -1.19
C ILE A 90 -10.12 11.86 -2.56
N PHE A 91 -10.13 10.53 -2.68
CA PHE A 91 -10.40 9.84 -3.93
C PHE A 91 -11.81 10.16 -4.45
N GLU A 92 -12.82 10.04 -3.60
CA GLU A 92 -14.23 10.23 -3.97
C GLU A 92 -14.58 11.69 -4.32
N GLN A 93 -13.77 12.65 -3.85
CA GLN A 93 -13.93 14.06 -4.22
C GLN A 93 -13.41 14.37 -5.62
N MET A 94 -12.37 13.66 -6.06
CA MET A 94 -11.63 14.00 -7.28
C MET A 94 -11.95 13.08 -8.45
N TRP A 95 -12.27 11.81 -8.20
CA TRP A 95 -12.48 10.80 -9.23
C TRP A 95 -13.92 10.29 -9.24
N GLN A 96 -14.46 10.10 -10.44
CA GLN A 96 -15.79 9.54 -10.70
C GLN A 96 -15.67 8.31 -11.58
N PRO A 97 -16.60 7.33 -11.50
CA PRO A 97 -16.61 6.19 -12.42
C PRO A 97 -16.60 6.65 -13.88
N ALA A 98 -15.67 6.10 -14.67
CA ALA A 98 -15.47 6.46 -16.07
C ALA A 98 -16.40 5.70 -17.03
#